data_AF-A0A935MW48-F1
#
_entry.id   AF-A0A935MW48-F1
#
_cell.length_a   1.000
_cell.length_b   1.000
_cell.length_c   1.000
_cell.angle_alpha   90.00
_cell.angle_beta   90.00
_cell.angle_gamma   90.00
#
_symmetry.space_group_name_H-M   'P 1'
#
loop_
_entity.id
_entity.type
_entity.pdbx_description
1 polymer ?
#
loop_
_entity_poly.entity_id
_entity_poly.type
_entity_poly.pdbx_seq_one_letter_code
_entity_poly.pdbx_strand_id
1 'polypeptide(L)'
;MTKKMTSVLFAFLFLVTLIALSSPAFGQCEKNADSQIVADIYANIKSDKGLASQISHINVVSSSGAVKLQGWANDQSSYDKVNDIALKTTCVKLVNVNGFAETPPPAGDSMRSGGGAGCASGTKPCGDICIPEGDACNLGGFMTKGAMIFRFDTNFFLGLTAPDNSCG
;
A
#
# COMPACT_ATOMS: atom_id res chain seq x y z
N MET A 1 -7.08 -26.19 -64.67
CA MET A 1 -8.42 -25.98 -64.06
C MET A 1 -8.41 -26.60 -62.67
N THR A 2 -9.11 -25.95 -61.70
CA THR A 2 -9.12 -26.21 -60.24
C THR A 2 -7.90 -25.62 -59.51
N LYS A 3 -8.00 -24.95 -58.35
CA LYS A 3 -9.11 -24.83 -57.39
C LYS A 3 -8.87 -23.57 -56.51
N LYS A 4 -9.83 -22.63 -56.49
CA LYS A 4 -10.08 -21.75 -55.33
C LYS A 4 -10.65 -22.63 -54.22
N MET A 5 -10.21 -22.46 -52.97
CA MET A 5 -10.92 -22.75 -51.70
C MET A 5 -9.92 -23.10 -50.61
N THR A 6 -9.41 -22.12 -49.86
CA THR A 6 -8.71 -22.36 -48.57
C THR A 6 -8.48 -21.08 -47.75
N SER A 7 -9.40 -20.12 -47.76
CA SER A 7 -9.17 -18.86 -47.02
C SER A 7 -10.42 -18.32 -46.32
N VAL A 8 -11.21 -19.21 -45.72
CA VAL A 8 -12.35 -18.82 -44.85
C VAL A 8 -12.30 -19.56 -43.50
N LEU A 9 -11.43 -20.57 -43.34
CA LEU A 9 -11.40 -21.40 -42.13
C LEU A 9 -10.60 -20.80 -40.96
N PHE A 10 -9.95 -19.64 -41.13
CA PHE A 10 -9.13 -19.00 -40.08
C PHE A 10 -9.82 -17.84 -39.35
N ALA A 11 -11.02 -17.43 -39.76
CA ALA A 11 -11.70 -16.28 -39.15
C ALA A 11 -12.62 -16.64 -37.97
N PHE A 12 -12.98 -17.92 -37.80
CA PHE A 12 -13.89 -18.35 -36.73
C PHE A 12 -13.20 -18.88 -35.48
N LEU A 13 -11.89 -19.13 -35.52
CA LEU A 13 -11.14 -19.67 -34.37
C LEU A 13 -10.53 -18.59 -33.44
N PHE A 14 -10.89 -17.32 -33.64
CA PHE A 14 -10.46 -16.20 -32.78
C PHE A 14 -11.62 -15.50 -32.03
N LEU A 15 -12.86 -15.98 -32.20
CA LEU A 15 -14.05 -15.30 -31.67
C LEU A 15 -14.67 -15.97 -30.43
N VAL A 16 -14.02 -16.99 -29.83
CA VAL A 16 -14.64 -17.80 -28.75
C VAL A 16 -13.92 -17.70 -27.39
N THR A 17 -12.81 -16.95 -27.26
CA THR A 17 -12.02 -16.90 -26.01
C THR A 17 -12.14 -15.59 -25.22
N LEU A 18 -13.19 -14.79 -25.42
CA LEU A 18 -13.36 -13.48 -24.75
C LEU A 18 -14.64 -13.34 -23.92
N ILE A 19 -15.15 -14.45 -23.38
CA ILE A 19 -16.21 -14.43 -22.35
C ILE A 19 -15.67 -15.07 -21.06
N ALA A 20 -14.61 -14.48 -20.51
CA ALA A 20 -14.21 -14.72 -19.14
C ALA A 20 -14.84 -13.62 -18.27
N LEU A 21 -16.02 -13.95 -17.73
CA LEU A 21 -16.58 -13.49 -16.46
C LEU A 21 -16.13 -12.11 -15.95
N SER A 22 -16.76 -11.04 -16.44
CA SER A 22 -16.84 -9.79 -15.68
C SER A 22 -17.96 -9.92 -14.63
N SER A 23 -17.69 -10.66 -13.56
CA SER A 23 -18.54 -10.59 -12.36
C SER A 23 -18.41 -9.18 -11.77
N PRO A 24 -19.50 -8.49 -11.45
CA PRO A 24 -19.42 -7.19 -10.83
C PRO A 24 -18.82 -7.37 -9.42
N ALA A 25 -17.81 -6.56 -9.09
CA ALA A 25 -16.92 -6.70 -7.94
C ALA A 25 -17.58 -6.45 -6.55
N PHE A 26 -18.89 -6.70 -6.41
CA PHE A 26 -19.65 -6.41 -5.19
C PHE A 26 -19.49 -7.47 -4.08
N GLY A 27 -18.78 -8.57 -4.33
CA GLY A 27 -18.49 -9.62 -3.33
C GLY A 27 -17.03 -9.67 -2.84
N GLN A 28 -16.15 -8.79 -3.33
CA GLN A 28 -14.70 -8.85 -3.02
C GLN A 28 -14.37 -8.28 -1.63
N CYS A 29 -15.29 -7.53 -1.02
CA CYS A 29 -15.03 -6.80 0.23
C CYS A 29 -15.55 -7.46 1.50
N GLU A 30 -16.30 -8.55 1.37
CA GLU A 30 -16.78 -9.33 2.51
C GLU A 30 -15.66 -10.20 3.10
N LYS A 31 -14.54 -10.36 2.37
CA LYS A 31 -13.39 -11.20 2.75
C LYS A 31 -12.03 -10.51 2.71
N ASN A 32 -11.93 -9.25 2.24
CA ASN A 32 -10.64 -8.58 2.27
C ASN A 32 -10.25 -8.30 3.72
N ALA A 33 -9.17 -8.94 4.15
CA ALA A 33 -8.55 -8.65 5.43
C ALA A 33 -8.04 -7.19 5.41
N ASP A 34 -8.14 -6.50 6.54
CA ASP A 34 -7.61 -5.15 6.71
C ASP A 34 -6.12 -5.05 6.32
N SER A 35 -5.37 -6.14 6.49
CA SER A 35 -3.98 -6.26 6.03
C SER A 35 -3.83 -6.09 4.52
N GLN A 36 -4.78 -6.57 3.72
CA GLN A 36 -4.78 -6.40 2.27
C GLN A 36 -5.06 -4.94 1.88
N ILE A 37 -6.01 -4.29 2.55
CA ILE A 37 -6.30 -2.85 2.35
C ILE A 37 -5.04 -2.03 2.62
N VAL A 38 -4.37 -2.28 3.75
CA VAL A 38 -3.11 -1.62 4.11
C VAL A 38 -2.04 -1.88 3.05
N ALA A 39 -1.86 -3.13 2.62
CA ALA A 39 -0.88 -3.49 1.60
C ALA A 39 -1.13 -2.79 0.26
N ASP A 40 -2.39 -2.72 -0.19
CA ASP A 40 -2.78 -2.08 -1.45
C ASP A 40 -2.55 -0.56 -1.39
N ILE A 41 -2.88 0.09 -0.27
CA ILE A 41 -2.60 1.53 -0.07
C ILE A 41 -1.10 1.78 -0.16
N TYR A 42 -0.27 1.01 0.56
CA TYR A 42 1.18 1.18 0.51
C TYR A 42 1.78 0.87 -0.86
N ALA A 43 1.25 -0.11 -1.59
CA ALA A 43 1.68 -0.39 -2.96
C ALA A 43 1.44 0.81 -3.89
N ASN A 44 0.29 1.49 -3.75
CA ASN A 44 -0.03 2.70 -4.51
C ASN A 44 0.86 3.89 -4.10
N ILE A 45 1.05 4.12 -2.80
CA ILE A 45 1.95 5.17 -2.29
C ILE A 45 3.38 4.97 -2.80
N LYS A 46 3.87 3.72 -2.79
CA LYS A 46 5.22 3.38 -3.27
C LYS A 46 5.39 3.51 -4.78
N SER A 47 4.31 3.34 -5.53
CA SER A 47 4.32 3.49 -6.99
C SER A 47 4.22 4.95 -7.43
N ASP A 48 3.71 5.84 -6.57
CA ASP A 48 3.67 7.28 -6.84
C ASP A 48 5.03 7.93 -6.58
N LYS A 49 5.60 8.56 -7.61
CA LYS A 49 6.92 9.19 -7.56
C LYS A 49 7.02 10.35 -6.56
N GLY A 50 5.91 11.04 -6.30
CA GLY A 50 5.84 12.14 -5.35
C GLY A 50 5.71 11.66 -3.90
N LEU A 51 5.16 10.46 -3.68
CA LEU A 51 4.89 9.94 -2.34
C LEU A 51 5.90 8.88 -1.87
N ALA A 52 6.60 8.20 -2.77
CA ALA A 52 7.48 7.08 -2.42
C ALA A 52 8.57 7.44 -1.40
N SER A 53 9.09 8.66 -1.45
CA SER A 53 10.08 9.17 -0.48
C SER A 53 9.49 9.50 0.89
N GLN A 54 8.15 9.58 0.99
CA GLN A 54 7.42 10.00 2.18
C GLN A 54 6.92 8.81 3.01
N ILE A 55 7.10 7.56 2.52
CA ILE A 55 6.59 6.35 3.18
C ILE A 55 7.03 6.29 4.65
N SER A 56 8.25 6.72 4.98
CA SER A 56 8.77 6.64 6.35
C SER A 56 7.99 7.45 7.39
N HIS A 57 7.16 8.40 6.97
CA HIS A 57 6.32 9.23 7.85
C HIS A 57 4.82 9.17 7.51
N ILE A 58 4.37 8.14 6.79
CA ILE A 58 2.95 7.91 6.48
C ILE A 58 2.54 6.53 6.99
N ASN A 59 1.97 6.46 8.20
CA ASN A 59 1.43 5.23 8.75
C ASN A 59 -0.05 5.03 8.36
N VAL A 60 -0.36 3.85 7.84
CA VAL A 60 -1.72 3.45 7.42
C VAL A 60 -2.17 2.31 8.32
N VAL A 61 -3.31 2.46 8.97
CA VAL A 61 -3.93 1.43 9.79
C VAL A 61 -5.34 1.17 9.24
N SER A 62 -5.73 -0.08 9.12
CA SER A 62 -7.10 -0.43 8.74
C SER A 62 -7.74 -1.34 9.78
N SER A 63 -9.03 -1.13 10.02
CA SER A 63 -9.86 -1.95 10.91
C SER A 63 -11.28 -1.99 10.37
N SER A 64 -11.77 -3.18 10.03
CA SER A 64 -13.11 -3.40 9.47
C SER A 64 -13.41 -2.57 8.19
N GLY A 65 -12.36 -2.23 7.43
CA GLY A 65 -12.42 -1.36 6.25
C GLY A 65 -12.41 0.15 6.54
N ALA A 66 -12.31 0.55 7.81
CA ALA A 66 -12.03 1.94 8.18
C ALA A 66 -10.51 2.16 8.18
N VAL A 67 -10.02 3.09 7.38
CA VAL A 67 -8.61 3.44 7.26
C VAL A 67 -8.32 4.66 8.13
N LYS A 68 -7.28 4.58 8.95
CA LYS A 68 -6.71 5.69 9.70
C LYS A 68 -5.34 6.02 9.14
N LEU A 69 -5.17 7.27 8.70
CA LEU A 69 -3.90 7.82 8.28
C LEU A 69 -3.24 8.55 9.46
N GLN A 70 -1.94 8.33 9.64
CA GLN A 70 -1.15 8.94 10.70
C GLN A 70 0.19 9.45 10.15
N GLY A 71 0.67 10.58 10.69
CA GLY A 71 1.92 11.20 10.29
C GLY A 71 1.69 12.52 9.57
N TRP A 72 2.43 12.77 8.49
CA TRP A 72 2.29 14.01 7.72
C TRP A 72 2.59 13.79 6.23
N ALA A 73 2.22 14.77 5.41
CA ALA A 73 2.70 14.91 4.05
C ALA A 73 3.72 16.05 3.96
N ASN A 74 4.47 16.12 2.86
CA ASN A 74 5.39 17.22 2.60
C ASN A 74 4.67 18.51 2.18
N ASP A 75 3.52 18.39 1.53
CA ASP A 75 2.72 19.49 0.99
C ASP A 75 1.25 19.06 0.77
N GLN A 76 0.39 20.04 0.48
CA GLN A 76 -1.04 19.80 0.22
C GLN A 76 -1.26 18.79 -0.92
N SER A 77 -0.47 18.86 -1.99
CA SER A 77 -0.64 17.96 -3.14
C SER A 77 -0.38 16.50 -2.74
N SER A 78 0.65 16.29 -1.92
CA SER A 78 0.99 14.97 -1.38
C SER A 78 -0.09 14.49 -0.42
N TYR A 79 -0.60 15.37 0.44
CA TYR A 79 -1.71 15.07 1.33
C TYR A 79 -2.97 14.62 0.57
N ASP A 80 -3.39 15.40 -0.43
CA ASP A 80 -4.57 15.11 -1.24
C ASP A 80 -4.40 13.77 -1.96
N LYS A 81 -3.21 13.47 -2.49
CA LYS A 81 -2.92 12.18 -3.15
C LYS A 81 -2.99 11.00 -2.19
N VAL A 82 -2.42 11.10 -0.99
CA VAL A 82 -2.47 10.01 -0.01
C VAL A 82 -3.93 9.75 0.40
N ASN A 83 -4.70 10.81 0.63
CA ASN A 83 -6.12 10.70 0.95
C ASN A 83 -6.92 10.09 -0.22
N ASP A 84 -6.65 10.52 -1.46
CA ASP A 84 -7.28 10.00 -2.67
C ASP A 84 -6.96 8.51 -2.89
N ILE A 85 -5.71 8.09 -2.67
CA ILE A 85 -5.31 6.68 -2.71
C ILE A 85 -6.09 5.88 -1.67
N ALA A 86 -6.18 6.37 -0.43
CA ALA A 86 -6.91 5.68 0.63
C ALA A 86 -8.40 5.55 0.29
N LEU A 87 -9.04 6.62 -0.18
CA LEU A 87 -10.46 6.63 -0.56
C LEU A 87 -10.78 5.74 -1.76
N LYS A 88 -9.88 5.67 -2.74
CA LYS A 88 -10.05 4.86 -3.95
C LYS A 88 -9.63 3.40 -3.77
N THR A 89 -8.96 3.06 -2.68
CA THR A 89 -8.58 1.68 -2.41
C THR A 89 -9.83 0.82 -2.23
N THR A 90 -9.82 -0.33 -2.88
CA THR A 90 -10.97 -1.24 -2.87
C THR A 90 -11.28 -1.70 -1.44
N CYS A 91 -12.57 -1.73 -1.08
CA CYS A 91 -13.06 -2.12 0.24
C CYS A 91 -12.83 -1.15 1.39
N VAL A 92 -12.30 0.05 1.11
CA VAL A 92 -12.31 1.14 2.09
C VAL A 92 -13.72 1.71 2.23
N LYS A 93 -14.19 1.79 3.47
CA LYS A 93 -15.53 2.31 3.82
C LYS A 93 -15.46 3.75 4.33
N LEU A 94 -14.37 4.09 5.02
CA LEU A 94 -14.14 5.39 5.63
C LEU A 94 -12.64 5.64 5.70
N VAL A 95 -12.23 6.89 5.54
CA VAL A 95 -10.87 7.34 5.81
C VAL A 95 -10.92 8.39 6.94
N ASN A 96 -10.13 8.16 7.97
CA ASN A 96 -9.89 9.08 9.08
C ASN A 96 -8.50 9.72 8.91
N VAL A 97 -8.50 11.03 8.70
CA VAL A 97 -7.31 11.86 8.49
C VAL A 97 -6.92 12.69 9.72
N ASN A 98 -7.62 12.55 10.85
CA ASN A 98 -7.38 13.39 12.03
C ASN A 98 -5.96 13.26 12.62
N GLY A 99 -5.24 12.17 12.30
CA GLY A 99 -3.85 11.96 12.70
C GLY A 99 -2.83 12.28 11.60
N PHE A 100 -3.28 12.81 10.46
CA PHE A 100 -2.48 13.04 9.27
C PHE A 100 -2.44 14.54 8.94
N ALA A 101 -1.24 15.13 8.97
CA ALA A 101 -1.05 16.55 8.71
C ALA A 101 -0.69 16.84 7.24
N GLU A 102 -1.10 18.00 6.73
CA GLU A 102 -0.83 18.43 5.34
C GLU A 102 0.63 18.84 5.11
N THR A 103 1.34 19.20 6.19
CA THR A 103 2.73 19.64 6.13
C THR A 103 3.54 19.02 7.26
N PRO A 104 4.88 18.94 7.12
CA PRO A 104 5.72 18.35 8.14
C PRO A 104 5.71 19.19 9.42
N PRO A 105 5.62 18.55 10.60
CA PRO A 105 5.77 19.27 11.85
C PRO A 105 7.17 19.87 11.98
N PRO A 106 7.37 20.90 12.83
CA PRO A 106 8.68 21.50 13.06
C PRO A 106 9.73 20.47 13.52
N ALA A 107 11.01 20.77 13.29
CA ALA A 107 12.09 19.94 13.84
C ALA A 107 12.05 19.97 15.39
N GLY A 108 12.15 18.79 16.02
CA GLY A 108 12.07 18.66 17.48
C GLY A 108 10.63 18.53 18.03
N ASP A 109 9.62 18.49 17.16
CA ASP A 109 8.24 18.19 17.57
C ASP A 109 8.09 16.75 18.08
N SER A 110 7.22 16.53 19.06
CA SER A 110 6.96 15.22 19.67
C SER A 110 6.34 14.20 18.73
N MET A 111 5.82 14.63 17.57
CA MET A 111 5.36 13.76 16.50
C MET A 111 6.50 13.18 15.66
N ARG A 112 7.74 13.68 15.80
CA ARG A 112 8.92 13.21 15.05
C ARG A 112 9.81 12.29 15.89
N SER A 113 9.97 11.05 15.44
CA SER A 113 10.88 10.10 16.09
C SER A 113 12.37 10.46 15.88
N GLY A 114 12.71 11.20 14.82
CA GLY A 114 14.11 11.50 14.42
C GLY A 114 14.76 12.72 15.08
N GLY A 115 14.05 13.45 15.94
CA GLY A 115 14.49 14.74 16.49
C GLY A 115 15.50 14.68 17.66
N GLY A 116 16.09 13.51 17.96
CA GLY A 116 17.04 13.34 19.07
C GLY A 116 16.40 13.22 20.47
N ALA A 117 15.15 13.64 20.63
CA ALA A 117 14.40 13.55 21.89
C ALA A 117 13.56 12.25 22.03
N GLY A 118 13.52 11.41 20.98
CA GLY A 118 12.64 10.25 20.92
C GLY A 118 11.16 10.66 20.88
N CYS A 119 10.27 9.67 20.97
CA CYS A 119 8.84 9.90 21.06
C CYS A 119 8.42 10.28 22.48
N ALA A 120 7.41 11.14 22.61
CA ALA A 120 6.89 11.54 23.92
C ALA A 120 6.29 10.35 24.69
N SER A 121 6.20 10.46 26.01
CA SER A 121 5.60 9.42 26.86
C SER A 121 4.20 9.02 26.39
N GLY A 122 3.93 7.72 26.27
CA GLY A 122 2.66 7.18 25.76
C GLY A 122 2.58 7.09 24.23
N THR A 123 3.67 7.42 23.54
CA THR A 123 3.83 7.21 22.10
C THR A 123 5.08 6.38 21.81
N LYS A 124 5.03 5.60 20.74
CA LYS A 124 6.12 4.75 20.27
C LYS A 124 6.58 5.18 18.86
N PRO A 125 7.85 4.94 18.53
CA PRO A 125 8.38 5.22 17.20
C PRO A 125 7.76 4.29 16.15
N CYS A 126 7.41 4.86 15.00
CA CYS A 126 6.97 4.15 13.81
C CYS A 126 7.57 4.83 12.59
N GLY A 127 8.74 4.35 12.14
CA GLY A 127 9.51 5.07 11.12
C GLY A 127 9.96 6.44 11.65
N ASP A 128 9.65 7.50 10.91
CA ASP A 128 9.98 8.88 11.28
C ASP A 128 8.92 9.52 12.19
N ILE A 129 7.75 8.89 12.36
CA ILE A 129 6.64 9.43 13.17
C ILE A 129 6.56 8.78 14.56
N CYS A 130 5.89 9.46 15.48
CA CYS A 130 5.48 8.90 16.77
C CYS A 130 3.98 8.61 16.76
N ILE A 131 3.60 7.38 17.10
CA ILE A 131 2.20 6.94 17.17
C ILE A 131 1.84 6.53 18.59
N PRO A 132 0.57 6.57 19.01
CA PRO A 132 0.16 6.03 20.31
C PRO A 132 0.60 4.58 20.51
N GLU A 133 0.98 4.19 21.73
CA GLU A 133 1.47 2.83 22.01
C GLU A 133 0.48 1.72 21.63
N GLY A 134 -0.82 2.01 21.72
CA GLY A 134 -1.91 1.09 21.35
C GLY A 134 -2.14 0.94 19.84
N ASP A 135 -1.52 1.77 19.00
CA ASP A 135 -1.75 1.76 17.55
C ASP A 135 -0.80 0.81 16.81
N ALA A 136 -1.26 0.27 15.68
CA ALA A 136 -0.42 -0.55 14.81
C ALA A 136 0.55 0.32 14.00
N CYS A 137 1.82 -0.11 13.94
CA CYS A 137 2.81 0.44 13.02
C CYS A 137 2.96 -0.49 11.82
N ASN A 138 2.50 -0.07 10.65
CA ASN A 138 2.57 -0.90 9.44
C ASN A 138 3.76 -0.58 8.54
N LEU A 139 4.59 0.41 8.88
CA LEU A 139 5.70 0.88 8.06
C LEU A 139 6.84 -0.13 7.84
N GLY A 140 7.11 -0.99 8.82
CA GLY A 140 8.31 -1.85 8.83
C GLY A 140 8.41 -2.82 7.64
N GLY A 141 7.27 -3.26 7.10
CA GLY A 141 7.22 -4.14 5.91
C GLY A 141 7.35 -3.41 4.57
N PHE A 142 7.18 -2.07 4.55
CA PHE A 142 7.15 -1.28 3.32
C PHE A 142 8.40 -0.39 3.15
N MET A 143 9.07 -0.03 4.26
CA MET A 143 10.36 0.68 4.27
C MET A 143 11.52 -0.21 3.84
N THR A 144 11.43 -1.54 4.05
CA THR A 144 12.39 -2.49 3.51
C THR A 144 12.05 -2.78 2.04
N LYS A 145 12.66 -2.02 1.12
CA LYS A 145 13.18 -2.49 -0.19
C LYS A 145 13.56 -1.30 -1.08
N GLY A 146 14.76 -0.77 -0.87
CA GLY A 146 15.73 -0.81 -1.96
C GLY A 146 16.19 -2.28 -2.09
N ALA A 147 16.06 -2.85 -3.29
CA ALA A 147 16.41 -4.23 -3.64
C ALA A 147 15.52 -5.35 -3.04
N MET A 148 14.31 -5.52 -3.59
CA MET A 148 13.89 -6.84 -4.08
C MET A 148 12.74 -6.62 -5.07
N ILE A 149 13.11 -6.58 -6.33
CA ILE A 149 12.21 -6.88 -7.43
C ILE A 149 11.69 -8.30 -7.15
N PHE A 150 10.46 -8.45 -6.66
CA PHE A 150 9.76 -9.73 -6.82
C PHE A 150 9.40 -9.84 -8.29
N ARG A 151 10.39 -10.26 -9.08
CA ARG A 151 10.13 -10.93 -10.33
C ARG A 151 9.45 -12.23 -9.95
N PHE A 152 8.21 -12.40 -10.37
CA PHE A 152 7.59 -13.72 -10.49
C PHE A 152 8.38 -14.51 -11.54
N ASP A 153 9.55 -15.04 -11.16
CA ASP A 153 10.21 -16.09 -11.90
C ASP A 153 9.99 -17.37 -11.07
N THR A 154 9.16 -18.26 -11.60
CA THR A 154 8.57 -19.45 -10.99
C THR A 154 9.55 -20.56 -10.60
N ASN A 155 10.85 -20.29 -10.47
CA ASN A 155 11.88 -21.33 -10.26
C ASN A 155 12.99 -20.87 -9.30
N PHE A 156 12.71 -20.76 -8.00
CA PHE A 156 13.80 -20.88 -7.00
C PHE A 156 13.28 -21.28 -5.63
N PHE A 157 12.95 -22.57 -5.51
CA PHE A 157 12.95 -23.26 -4.22
C PHE A 157 14.41 -23.35 -3.77
N LEU A 158 14.78 -22.66 -2.70
CA LEU A 158 15.61 -23.16 -1.58
C LEU A 158 16.07 -21.98 -0.72
N GLY A 159 15.56 -21.97 0.50
CA GLY A 159 16.22 -21.54 1.73
C GLY A 159 16.78 -20.12 1.79
N LEU A 160 16.20 -19.27 2.63
CA LEU A 160 16.97 -18.31 3.44
C LEU A 160 16.14 -17.91 4.68
N THR A 161 16.82 -18.05 5.81
CA THR A 161 16.40 -17.82 7.20
C THR A 161 16.01 -16.37 7.46
N ALA A 162 14.99 -16.19 8.31
CA ALA A 162 14.54 -14.89 8.81
C ALA A 162 15.62 -14.20 9.67
N PRO A 163 15.81 -12.88 9.58
CA PRO A 163 16.50 -12.13 10.61
C PRO A 163 15.54 -11.75 11.74
N ASP A 164 15.94 -12.14 12.94
CA ASP A 164 15.35 -11.78 14.22
C ASP A 164 15.58 -10.28 14.45
N ASN A 165 14.53 -9.46 14.48
CA ASN A 165 14.62 -8.09 14.95
C ASN A 165 13.98 -7.99 16.33
N SER A 166 14.78 -8.30 17.33
CA SER A 166 14.53 -7.96 18.73
C SER A 166 14.46 -6.44 18.87
N CYS A 167 13.30 -5.94 19.31
CA CYS A 167 13.17 -4.61 19.90
C CYS A 167 14.01 -4.58 21.19
N GLY A 168 14.99 -3.68 21.24
CA GLY A 168 15.77 -3.33 22.43
C GLY A 168 15.53 -1.88 22.80
#